data_AF-A0A838PGQ4-F1
#
_entry.id   AF-A0A838PGQ4-F1
#
_cell.length_a   1.000
_cell.length_b   1.000
_cell.length_c   1.000
_cell.angle_alpha   90.00
_cell.angle_beta   90.00
_cell.angle_gamma   90.00
#
_symmetry.space_group_name_H-M   'P 1'
#
loop_
_entity.id
_entity.type
_entity.pdbx_description
1 polymer ?
#
loop_
_entity_poly.entity_id
_entity_poly.type
_entity_poly.pdbx_seq_one_letter_code
_entity_poly.pdbx_strand_id
1 'polypeptide(L)'
;MLDSSVSRRSFVQSGLMFLLAARTMVASDPRGVSPRVQEVEVTLVGRAGNLGRELVSFGLPLPPGFLSNPRHVRVVTANAQEISAAVRALEPWRIGGREGSIHSLLIQFTSDFSRERTQRIKIVFQQKRRKNGSSFVPVAETLLEEDGLKGPRVLALLPARWLCDSLVVGPQTPVAESGPYRPYDQFVERNFPGSLAYLNSQAYADWLFDRTTAYYKMYVRSGERKFLEAAYHAAHFVRLHTKTDGPDAGIFTLKGPDLKYVYPRAMHIHYLLTGDERMRETGKIMAQYCLKNQHPVYQPSSITPSPLGADPERGRNFWTLRHQGYGLLGILHGWELTGDRAYWAKARECVDAYYKHQRQPPDGRPPDGSLRQDWGLYDPNEATFKGATSAWMMALLLDPLFHYWTLTGDHRVPEMVIKWCDFLDRQGMVPDGSKAYYVINCFAALDPKEQPSALGPDMEMHNLEMAYTFALGAYFTDDPKRLSIYRKRFDKLFPLAVTLDVNRPPRTFNWAFQFSSQLIYFMQHAGAARRRSRRMASEAHILNSGTDSLEAGG
;
A
#
# COMPACT_ATOMS: atom_id res chain seq x y z
N MET A 1 60.31 7.01 -51.06
CA MET A 1 60.55 6.24 -49.83
C MET A 1 59.20 5.97 -49.19
N LEU A 2 58.79 4.69 -49.26
CA LEU A 2 57.78 3.98 -48.48
C LEU A 2 56.36 4.62 -48.47
N ASP A 3 55.52 4.30 -49.46
CA ASP A 3 54.49 3.24 -49.46
C ASP A 3 53.42 3.41 -48.35
N SER A 4 52.11 3.35 -48.59
CA SER A 4 51.34 2.86 -49.74
C SER A 4 49.87 3.31 -49.62
N SER A 5 49.20 3.33 -50.77
CA SER A 5 47.78 3.59 -51.05
C SER A 5 46.79 2.60 -50.43
N VAL A 6 45.60 3.05 -49.98
CA VAL A 6 44.30 2.33 -50.02
C VAL A 6 43.18 3.38 -49.85
N SER A 7 42.51 3.83 -50.93
CA SER A 7 41.25 3.34 -51.53
C SER A 7 39.96 3.64 -50.75
N ARG A 8 39.14 4.49 -51.37
CA ARG A 8 37.71 4.73 -51.09
C ARG A 8 36.91 3.45 -51.35
N ARG A 9 36.74 2.59 -50.34
CA ARG A 9 35.66 1.57 -50.24
C ARG A 9 35.78 0.84 -48.91
N SER A 10 35.23 1.42 -47.84
CA SER A 10 34.68 0.69 -46.68
C SER A 10 33.95 1.68 -45.78
N PHE A 11 32.70 1.97 -46.10
CA PHE A 11 31.79 2.75 -45.23
C PHE A 11 30.39 2.12 -45.20
N VAL A 12 30.32 0.79 -45.30
CA VAL A 12 29.09 0.01 -45.15
C VAL A 12 29.45 -1.39 -44.63
N GLN A 13 29.95 -1.51 -43.39
CA GLN A 13 29.98 -2.79 -42.67
C GLN A 13 30.29 -2.66 -41.17
N SER A 14 29.61 -1.75 -40.48
CA SER A 14 29.56 -1.74 -38.99
C SER A 14 28.16 -1.40 -38.45
N GLY A 15 27.13 -1.61 -39.27
CA GLY A 15 25.72 -1.30 -38.94
C GLY A 15 24.83 -2.51 -38.64
N LEU A 16 25.39 -3.72 -38.52
CA LEU A 16 24.58 -4.94 -38.43
C LEU A 16 25.13 -5.97 -37.42
N MET A 17 25.50 -5.51 -36.22
CA MET A 17 25.82 -6.37 -35.06
C MET A 17 25.34 -5.75 -33.73
N PHE A 18 24.36 -4.83 -33.79
CA PHE A 18 23.66 -4.28 -32.61
C PHE A 18 22.14 -4.53 -32.63
N LEU A 19 21.67 -5.43 -33.51
CA LEU A 19 20.25 -5.75 -33.71
C LEU A 19 19.82 -7.11 -33.14
N LEU A 20 20.67 -7.80 -32.37
CA LEU A 20 20.35 -9.11 -31.77
C LEU A 20 20.54 -9.21 -30.25
N ALA A 21 20.77 -8.10 -29.55
CA ALA A 21 20.86 -8.05 -28.08
C ALA A 21 19.89 -7.03 -27.43
N ALA A 22 18.80 -6.66 -28.11
CA ALA A 22 17.80 -5.71 -27.63
C ALA A 22 16.38 -6.31 -27.57
N ARG A 23 16.27 -7.62 -27.30
CA ARG A 23 14.99 -8.34 -27.18
C ARG A 23 14.86 -9.14 -25.88
N THR A 24 15.27 -8.59 -24.74
CA THR A 24 14.96 -9.17 -23.41
C THR A 24 14.96 -8.10 -22.31
N MET A 25 14.14 -7.05 -22.45
CA MET A 25 13.66 -6.30 -21.29
C MET A 25 12.22 -5.87 -21.53
N VAL A 26 11.31 -6.80 -21.24
CA VAL A 26 9.89 -6.51 -21.06
C VAL A 26 9.79 -5.64 -19.81
N ALA A 27 9.66 -4.33 -20.02
CA ALA A 27 9.23 -3.42 -18.98
C ALA A 27 7.80 -3.82 -18.58
N SER A 28 7.66 -4.34 -17.35
CA SER A 28 6.40 -4.72 -16.74
C SER A 28 5.47 -3.51 -16.66
N ASP A 29 4.51 -3.45 -17.58
CA ASP A 29 3.37 -2.54 -17.53
C ASP A 29 2.41 -3.05 -16.45
N PRO A 30 2.06 -2.30 -15.40
CA PRO A 30 1.10 -2.79 -14.42
C PRO A 30 -0.35 -2.61 -14.86
N ARG A 31 -0.58 -2.16 -16.11
CA ARG A 31 -1.82 -2.34 -16.86
C ARG A 31 -1.67 -3.40 -17.97
N GLY A 32 -0.46 -3.89 -18.20
CA GLY A 32 -0.18 -4.95 -19.14
C GLY A 32 0.04 -6.25 -18.38
N VAL A 33 -1.04 -6.80 -17.82
CA VAL A 33 -1.11 -8.26 -17.73
C VAL A 33 -0.87 -8.74 -19.14
N SER A 34 0.20 -9.52 -19.34
CA SER A 34 0.42 -10.18 -20.62
C SER A 34 -0.91 -10.82 -21.02
N PRO A 35 -1.42 -10.63 -22.26
CA PRO A 35 -2.66 -11.24 -22.75
C PRO A 35 -2.72 -12.78 -22.67
N ARG A 36 -1.76 -13.40 -21.97
CA ARG A 36 -1.45 -14.83 -21.92
C ARG A 36 -1.89 -15.51 -20.63
N VAL A 37 -2.17 -14.80 -19.52
CA VAL A 37 -2.63 -15.48 -18.30
C VAL A 37 -4.12 -15.80 -18.44
N GLN A 38 -4.41 -16.99 -18.95
CA GLN A 38 -5.78 -17.49 -19.14
C GLN A 38 -6.30 -18.23 -17.90
N GLU A 39 -5.41 -18.59 -16.98
CA GLU A 39 -5.77 -19.32 -15.77
C GLU A 39 -4.88 -18.97 -14.57
N VAL A 40 -5.42 -19.18 -13.38
CA VAL A 40 -4.68 -19.15 -12.11
C VAL A 40 -4.93 -20.44 -11.33
N GLU A 41 -3.85 -21.08 -10.87
CA GLU A 41 -3.93 -22.24 -9.98
C GLU A 41 -4.12 -21.76 -8.54
N VAL A 42 -5.09 -22.36 -7.83
CA VAL A 42 -5.41 -22.06 -6.43
C VAL A 42 -5.25 -23.33 -5.62
N THR A 43 -4.52 -23.25 -4.50
CA THR A 43 -4.38 -24.36 -3.56
C THR A 43 -5.41 -24.22 -2.45
N LEU A 44 -6.27 -25.21 -2.30
CA LEU A 44 -7.28 -25.29 -1.25
C LEU A 44 -6.73 -26.14 -0.09
N VAL A 45 -6.86 -25.64 1.14
CA VAL A 45 -6.37 -26.33 2.34
C VAL A 45 -7.49 -26.42 3.38
N GLY A 46 -7.99 -27.63 3.59
CA GLY A 46 -8.95 -27.94 4.64
C GLY A 46 -8.30 -27.88 6.02
N ARG A 47 -8.96 -27.17 6.95
CA ARG A 47 -8.44 -26.86 8.29
C ARG A 47 -9.26 -27.45 9.43
N ALA A 48 -10.52 -27.76 9.19
CA ALA A 48 -11.37 -28.35 10.22
C ALA A 48 -10.87 -29.73 10.65
N GLY A 49 -11.17 -30.12 11.90
CA GLY A 49 -10.89 -31.47 12.40
C GLY A 49 -11.73 -32.53 11.69
N ASN A 50 -12.97 -32.18 11.36
CA ASN A 50 -14.01 -33.04 10.79
C ASN A 50 -14.34 -32.65 9.34
N LEU A 51 -13.35 -32.72 8.44
CA LEU A 51 -13.55 -32.39 7.03
C LEU A 51 -14.40 -33.44 6.31
N GLY A 52 -15.30 -32.97 5.47
CA GLY A 52 -16.06 -33.79 4.53
C GLY A 52 -16.36 -32.98 3.27
N ARG A 53 -17.64 -32.87 2.93
CA ARG A 53 -18.09 -32.01 1.85
C ARG A 53 -18.19 -30.56 2.36
N GLU A 54 -17.23 -29.72 1.99
CA GLU A 54 -17.09 -28.36 2.50
C GLU A 54 -17.45 -27.31 1.43
N LEU A 55 -18.07 -26.22 1.87
CA LEU A 55 -18.24 -25.02 1.04
C LEU A 55 -16.93 -24.24 1.03
N VAL A 56 -16.33 -24.11 -0.16
CA VAL A 56 -15.16 -23.29 -0.42
C VAL A 56 -15.64 -21.89 -0.79
N SER A 57 -15.08 -20.86 -0.16
CA SER A 57 -15.38 -19.45 -0.42
C SER A 57 -14.11 -18.61 -0.36
N PHE A 58 -13.83 -17.84 -1.40
CA PHE A 58 -12.71 -16.89 -1.40
C PHE A 58 -12.89 -15.76 -2.41
N GLY A 59 -12.21 -14.65 -2.14
CA GLY A 59 -12.03 -13.54 -3.05
C GLY A 59 -10.82 -13.76 -3.95
N LEU A 60 -10.96 -13.45 -5.24
CA LEU A 60 -9.88 -13.48 -6.22
C LEU A 60 -9.66 -12.07 -6.77
N PRO A 61 -8.67 -11.32 -6.23
CA PRO A 61 -8.36 -9.99 -6.72
C PRO A 61 -7.80 -10.07 -8.14
N LEU A 62 -8.14 -9.08 -8.95
CA LEU A 62 -7.86 -9.01 -10.38
C LEU A 62 -7.12 -7.71 -10.71
N PRO A 63 -6.13 -7.75 -11.61
CA PRO A 63 -5.47 -6.54 -12.10
C PRO A 63 -6.45 -5.55 -12.77
N PRO A 64 -6.17 -4.24 -12.74
CA PRO A 64 -6.96 -3.25 -13.49
C PRO A 64 -7.04 -3.59 -14.98
N GLY A 65 -8.24 -3.48 -15.56
CA GLY A 65 -8.51 -3.78 -16.97
C GLY A 65 -8.64 -5.27 -17.31
N PHE A 66 -8.47 -6.18 -16.34
CA PHE A 66 -8.38 -7.62 -16.64
C PHE A 66 -9.73 -8.28 -17.00
N LEU A 67 -10.80 -7.98 -16.25
CA LEU A 67 -12.11 -8.61 -16.44
C LEU A 67 -13.25 -7.61 -16.16
N SER A 68 -14.23 -7.52 -17.06
CA SER A 68 -15.43 -6.69 -16.88
C SER A 68 -16.69 -7.47 -16.56
N ASN A 69 -16.71 -8.80 -16.79
CA ASN A 69 -17.90 -9.63 -16.62
C ASN A 69 -17.57 -10.95 -15.89
N PRO A 70 -18.16 -11.19 -14.69
CA PRO A 70 -17.89 -12.42 -13.92
C PRO A 70 -18.43 -13.70 -14.58
N ARG A 71 -19.31 -13.59 -15.59
CA ARG A 71 -19.82 -14.74 -16.36
C ARG A 71 -18.76 -15.41 -17.23
N HIS A 72 -17.61 -14.75 -17.46
CA HIS A 72 -16.49 -15.27 -18.24
C HIS A 72 -15.42 -15.97 -17.38
N VAL A 73 -15.85 -16.53 -16.24
CA VAL A 73 -14.99 -17.22 -15.29
C VAL A 73 -15.50 -18.64 -15.09
N ARG A 74 -14.61 -19.62 -15.26
CA ARG A 74 -14.86 -21.05 -14.99
C ARG A 74 -13.95 -21.53 -13.86
N VAL A 75 -14.48 -22.43 -13.03
CA VAL A 75 -13.71 -23.14 -12.02
C VAL A 75 -13.55 -24.57 -12.50
N VAL A 76 -12.32 -25.06 -12.58
CA VAL A 76 -12.03 -26.42 -13.03
C VAL A 76 -11.12 -27.16 -12.05
N THR A 77 -11.24 -28.48 -12.00
CA THR A 77 -10.27 -29.34 -11.28
C THR A 77 -8.91 -29.32 -11.97
N ALA A 78 -7.88 -29.89 -11.33
CA ALA A 78 -6.57 -30.09 -11.95
C ALA A 78 -6.63 -30.84 -13.31
N ASN A 79 -7.65 -31.70 -13.50
CA ASN A 79 -7.90 -32.45 -14.72
C ASN A 79 -8.84 -31.73 -15.71
N ALA A 80 -8.99 -30.40 -15.59
CA ALA A 80 -9.82 -29.55 -16.46
C ALA A 80 -11.33 -29.87 -16.47
N GLN A 81 -11.84 -30.59 -15.46
CA GLN A 81 -13.28 -30.83 -15.33
C GLN A 81 -13.96 -29.64 -14.64
N GLU A 82 -15.03 -29.12 -15.25
CA GLU A 82 -15.76 -27.96 -14.70
C GLU A 82 -16.52 -28.30 -13.42
N ILE A 83 -16.24 -27.50 -12.39
CA ILE A 83 -16.90 -27.49 -11.09
C ILE A 83 -18.09 -26.53 -11.15
N SER A 84 -19.24 -26.93 -10.60
CA SER A 84 -20.37 -26.03 -10.45
C SER A 84 -20.05 -24.97 -9.39
N ALA A 85 -19.91 -23.71 -9.80
CA ALA A 85 -19.48 -22.61 -8.94
C ALA A 85 -20.36 -21.36 -9.10
N ALA A 86 -20.62 -20.69 -7.99
CA ALA A 86 -21.18 -19.35 -7.94
C ALA A 86 -20.05 -18.32 -8.04
N VAL A 87 -20.19 -17.31 -8.90
CA VAL A 87 -19.17 -16.25 -9.03
C VAL A 87 -19.84 -14.91 -9.30
N ARG A 88 -19.44 -13.89 -8.55
CA ARG A 88 -19.90 -12.50 -8.71
C ARG A 88 -18.74 -11.55 -8.54
N ALA A 89 -18.87 -10.35 -9.10
CA ALA A 89 -17.98 -9.25 -8.74
C ALA A 89 -18.24 -8.83 -7.29
N LEU A 90 -17.17 -8.51 -6.55
CA LEU A 90 -17.24 -7.87 -5.24
C LEU A 90 -17.34 -6.36 -5.39
N GLU A 91 -16.36 -5.77 -6.08
CA GLU A 91 -16.31 -4.35 -6.37
C GLU A 91 -15.52 -4.06 -7.66
N PRO A 92 -15.74 -2.90 -8.30
CA PRO A 92 -14.95 -2.45 -9.44
C PRO A 92 -13.68 -1.70 -8.99
N TRP A 93 -12.69 -1.66 -9.87
CA TRP A 93 -11.58 -0.71 -9.77
C TRP A 93 -12.11 0.71 -9.89
N ARG A 94 -11.62 1.61 -9.03
CA ARG A 94 -12.06 3.01 -9.02
C ARG A 94 -10.93 4.00 -9.31
N ILE A 95 -10.43 3.96 -10.54
CA ILE A 95 -9.26 4.73 -11.00
C ILE A 95 -9.73 6.02 -11.69
N GLY A 96 -9.03 7.13 -11.46
CA GLY A 96 -9.32 8.43 -12.06
C GLY A 96 -10.67 9.00 -11.62
N GLY A 97 -11.18 8.58 -10.46
CA GLY A 97 -12.51 8.92 -10.00
C GLY A 97 -13.60 8.31 -10.89
N ARG A 98 -13.41 7.13 -11.47
CA ARG A 98 -14.42 6.43 -12.28
C ARG A 98 -14.42 4.96 -11.94
N GLU A 99 -15.57 4.29 -12.06
CA GLU A 99 -15.62 2.83 -11.96
C GLU A 99 -15.09 2.19 -13.25
N GLY A 100 -14.40 1.07 -13.11
CA GLY A 100 -13.73 0.36 -14.20
C GLY A 100 -14.01 -1.14 -14.16
N SER A 101 -12.98 -1.93 -14.51
CA SER A 101 -13.05 -3.40 -14.49
C SER A 101 -13.30 -3.93 -13.08
N ILE A 102 -13.65 -5.21 -12.96
CA ILE A 102 -13.80 -5.89 -11.68
C ILE A 102 -12.46 -5.86 -10.92
N HIS A 103 -12.49 -5.50 -9.64
CA HIS A 103 -11.34 -5.49 -8.74
C HIS A 103 -11.16 -6.84 -8.05
N SER A 104 -12.24 -7.48 -7.62
CA SER A 104 -12.18 -8.85 -7.10
C SER A 104 -13.46 -9.63 -7.40
N LEU A 105 -13.33 -10.95 -7.50
CA LEU A 105 -14.43 -11.89 -7.66
C LEU A 105 -14.65 -12.64 -6.34
N LEU A 106 -15.90 -12.83 -5.92
CA LEU A 106 -16.23 -13.88 -4.96
C LEU A 106 -16.49 -15.18 -5.72
N ILE A 107 -15.83 -16.25 -5.31
CA ILE A 107 -15.98 -17.59 -5.88
C ILE A 107 -16.42 -18.55 -4.77
N GLN A 108 -17.55 -19.23 -4.99
CA GLN A 108 -18.06 -20.26 -4.08
C GLN A 108 -18.41 -21.55 -4.79
N PHE A 109 -18.00 -22.69 -4.23
CA PHE A 109 -18.36 -24.03 -4.70
C PHE A 109 -18.13 -25.06 -3.60
N THR A 110 -18.70 -26.25 -3.77
CA THR A 110 -18.50 -27.34 -2.82
C THR A 110 -17.39 -28.28 -3.28
N SER A 111 -16.49 -28.67 -2.37
CA SER A 111 -15.48 -29.71 -2.62
C SER A 111 -15.46 -30.74 -1.48
N ASP A 112 -15.02 -31.96 -1.79
CA ASP A 112 -14.94 -33.07 -0.82
C ASP A 112 -13.51 -33.24 -0.31
N PHE A 113 -13.28 -32.93 0.96
CA PHE A 113 -12.01 -33.03 1.66
C PHE A 113 -11.90 -34.29 2.56
N SER A 114 -12.80 -35.26 2.41
CA SER A 114 -12.79 -36.52 3.19
C SER A 114 -11.52 -37.36 2.96
N ARG A 115 -10.93 -37.28 1.76
CA ARG A 115 -9.75 -38.07 1.37
C ARG A 115 -8.45 -37.26 1.37
N GLU A 116 -8.51 -36.03 0.86
CA GLU A 116 -7.36 -35.15 0.71
C GLU A 116 -7.64 -33.79 1.33
N ARG A 117 -6.83 -33.41 2.33
CA ARG A 117 -6.94 -32.10 2.99
C ARG A 117 -6.44 -30.95 2.12
N THR A 118 -5.61 -31.23 1.11
CA THR A 118 -5.06 -30.23 0.19
C THR A 118 -5.44 -30.59 -1.22
N GLN A 119 -6.01 -29.64 -1.96
CA GLN A 119 -6.49 -29.84 -3.33
C GLN A 119 -6.06 -28.67 -4.21
N ARG A 120 -5.98 -28.90 -5.53
CA ARG A 120 -5.68 -27.84 -6.51
C ARG A 120 -6.84 -27.69 -7.49
N ILE A 121 -7.20 -26.45 -7.74
CA ILE A 121 -8.16 -26.05 -8.77
C ILE A 121 -7.55 -24.99 -9.65
N LYS A 122 -8.17 -24.75 -10.80
CA LYS A 122 -7.82 -23.64 -11.69
C LYS A 122 -9.02 -22.75 -11.91
N ILE A 123 -8.78 -21.44 -11.88
CA ILE A 123 -9.75 -20.43 -12.31
C ILE A 123 -9.38 -20.01 -13.71
N VAL A 124 -10.26 -20.27 -14.67
CA VAL A 124 -10.05 -20.00 -16.09
C VAL A 124 -10.87 -18.80 -16.52
N PHE A 125 -10.23 -17.84 -17.18
CA PHE A 125 -10.83 -16.57 -17.60
C PHE A 125 -11.21 -16.57 -19.08
N GLN A 126 -11.98 -15.56 -19.49
CA GLN A 126 -12.44 -15.35 -20.87
C GLN A 126 -13.23 -16.54 -21.47
N GLN A 127 -13.79 -17.38 -20.61
CA GLN A 127 -14.63 -18.52 -21.01
C GLN A 127 -15.96 -18.45 -20.29
N LYS A 128 -17.06 -18.51 -21.04
CA LYS A 128 -18.41 -18.55 -20.45
C LYS A 128 -18.57 -19.80 -19.59
N ARG A 129 -19.10 -19.62 -18.38
CA ARG A 129 -19.47 -20.73 -17.50
C ARG A 129 -20.59 -21.57 -18.12
N ARG A 130 -20.49 -22.90 -17.98
CA ARG A 130 -21.52 -23.85 -18.42
C ARG A 130 -22.28 -24.43 -17.23
N LYS A 131 -21.66 -24.53 -16.06
CA LYS A 131 -22.29 -25.00 -14.81
C LYS A 131 -22.38 -23.87 -13.78
N ASN A 132 -23.59 -23.39 -13.50
CA ASN A 132 -23.79 -22.40 -12.44
C ASN A 132 -23.97 -23.10 -11.09
N GLY A 133 -23.16 -22.70 -10.11
CA GLY A 133 -23.35 -23.09 -8.72
C GLY A 133 -24.65 -22.53 -8.13
N SER A 134 -24.97 -22.99 -6.93
CA SER A 134 -26.10 -22.49 -6.13
C SER A 134 -25.99 -20.99 -5.82
N SER A 135 -26.99 -20.44 -5.13
CA SER A 135 -26.91 -19.11 -4.52
C SER A 135 -25.68 -18.97 -3.62
N PHE A 136 -25.22 -17.73 -3.43
CA PHE A 136 -24.17 -17.42 -2.47
C PHE A 136 -24.65 -17.66 -1.04
N VAL A 137 -23.73 -18.12 -0.21
CA VAL A 137 -23.90 -18.22 1.24
C VAL A 137 -23.03 -17.15 1.91
N PRO A 138 -23.48 -16.50 2.99
CA PRO A 138 -22.65 -15.62 3.79
C PRO A 138 -21.31 -16.26 4.18
N VAL A 139 -20.21 -15.52 4.05
CA VAL A 139 -18.85 -16.02 4.38
C VAL A 139 -18.76 -16.48 5.84
N ALA A 140 -19.56 -15.90 6.74
CA ALA A 140 -19.63 -16.30 8.15
C ALA A 140 -19.93 -17.80 8.35
N GLU A 141 -20.72 -18.41 7.46
CA GLU A 141 -21.07 -19.84 7.52
C GLU A 141 -19.94 -20.75 7.02
N THR A 142 -18.89 -20.19 6.42
CA THR A 142 -17.69 -20.92 5.96
C THR A 142 -16.56 -20.91 6.98
N LEU A 143 -16.77 -20.24 8.12
CA LEU A 143 -15.76 -20.07 9.16
C LEU A 143 -15.68 -21.26 10.11
N LEU A 144 -14.53 -21.42 10.76
CA LEU A 144 -14.37 -22.37 11.87
C LEU A 144 -15.21 -21.94 13.08
N GLU A 145 -15.27 -20.63 13.33
CA GLU A 145 -16.03 -19.99 14.40
C GLU A 145 -16.67 -18.71 13.86
N GLU A 146 -17.85 -18.36 14.37
CA GLU A 146 -18.64 -17.25 13.84
C GLU A 146 -17.89 -15.90 13.92
N ASP A 147 -17.08 -15.70 14.97
CA ASP A 147 -16.29 -14.48 15.15
C ASP A 147 -15.23 -14.26 14.05
N GLY A 148 -14.78 -15.37 13.43
CA GLY A 148 -13.77 -15.49 12.40
C GLY A 148 -12.32 -15.40 12.84
N LEU A 149 -12.03 -15.35 14.15
CA LEU A 149 -10.66 -15.31 14.67
C LEU A 149 -9.84 -16.52 14.21
N LYS A 150 -10.47 -17.70 14.13
CA LYS A 150 -9.82 -18.93 13.63
C LYS A 150 -9.77 -19.02 12.10
N GLY A 151 -10.40 -18.11 11.36
CA GLY A 151 -10.47 -18.13 9.89
C GLY A 151 -11.39 -19.21 9.31
N PRO A 152 -11.30 -19.49 8.00
CA PRO A 152 -12.23 -20.37 7.30
C PRO A 152 -11.91 -21.85 7.52
N ARG A 153 -12.94 -22.69 7.33
CA ARG A 153 -12.81 -24.16 7.32
C ARG A 153 -11.91 -24.64 6.16
N VAL A 154 -11.91 -23.92 5.05
CA VAL A 154 -11.02 -24.13 3.89
C VAL A 154 -10.34 -22.82 3.55
N LEU A 155 -9.01 -22.80 3.53
CA LEU A 155 -8.23 -21.67 3.00
C LEU A 155 -7.97 -21.86 1.51
N ALA A 156 -8.15 -20.79 0.74
CA ALA A 156 -7.67 -20.69 -0.64
C ALA A 156 -6.37 -19.88 -0.68
N LEU A 157 -5.26 -20.54 -1.04
CA LEU A 157 -3.95 -19.93 -1.21
C LEU A 157 -3.76 -19.56 -2.68
N LEU A 158 -3.54 -18.26 -2.90
CA LEU A 158 -3.32 -17.69 -4.21
C LEU A 158 -1.82 -17.52 -4.49
N PRO A 159 -1.35 -17.69 -5.73
CA PRO A 159 0.06 -17.50 -6.06
C PRO A 159 0.50 -16.06 -5.79
N ALA A 160 1.68 -15.88 -5.17
CA ALA A 160 2.25 -14.57 -4.88
C ALA A 160 2.32 -13.66 -6.11
N ARG A 161 2.70 -14.22 -7.27
CA ARG A 161 2.76 -13.47 -8.53
C ARG A 161 1.40 -12.88 -8.90
N TRP A 162 0.35 -13.69 -8.83
CA TRP A 162 -1.02 -13.24 -9.10
C TRP A 162 -1.46 -12.14 -8.12
N LEU A 163 -1.20 -12.33 -6.83
CA LEU A 163 -1.54 -11.36 -5.79
C LEU A 163 -0.80 -10.02 -6.01
N CYS A 164 0.49 -10.04 -6.32
CA CYS A 164 1.26 -8.83 -6.62
C CYS A 164 0.78 -8.14 -7.91
N ASP A 165 0.53 -8.90 -8.98
CA ASP A 165 0.03 -8.37 -10.25
C ASP A 165 -1.40 -7.81 -10.11
N SER A 166 -2.20 -8.33 -9.16
CA SER A 166 -3.55 -7.84 -8.88
C SER A 166 -3.58 -6.46 -8.23
N LEU A 167 -2.46 -5.96 -7.69
CA LEU A 167 -2.39 -4.67 -6.98
C LEU A 167 -3.32 -4.55 -5.75
N VAL A 168 -3.82 -5.66 -5.18
CA VAL A 168 -4.73 -5.67 -4.02
C VAL A 168 -4.17 -4.94 -2.78
N VAL A 169 -2.85 -4.84 -2.66
CA VAL A 169 -2.14 -4.04 -1.63
C VAL A 169 -1.16 -3.04 -2.26
N GLY A 170 -1.52 -2.53 -3.45
CA GLY A 170 -0.69 -1.69 -4.30
C GLY A 170 0.44 -2.45 -5.00
N PRO A 171 1.33 -1.74 -5.72
CA PRO A 171 2.50 -2.34 -6.36
C PRO A 171 3.40 -3.08 -5.35
N GLN A 172 3.72 -4.33 -5.67
CA GLN A 172 4.55 -5.23 -4.86
C GLN A 172 5.45 -6.07 -5.77
N THR A 173 6.48 -6.69 -5.17
CA THR A 173 7.33 -7.69 -5.82
C THR A 173 7.19 -9.01 -5.07
N PRO A 174 6.94 -10.15 -5.74
CA PRO A 174 6.94 -11.46 -5.10
C PRO A 174 8.27 -11.75 -4.39
N VAL A 175 8.25 -12.46 -3.26
CA VAL A 175 9.46 -12.83 -2.48
C VAL A 175 10.49 -13.55 -3.36
N ALA A 176 10.03 -14.44 -4.24
CA ALA A 176 10.89 -15.18 -5.17
C ALA A 176 11.63 -14.27 -6.17
N GLU A 177 11.17 -13.04 -6.36
CA GLU A 177 11.69 -12.07 -7.32
C GLU A 177 12.38 -10.87 -6.65
N SER A 178 12.60 -10.89 -5.33
CA SER A 178 13.20 -9.77 -4.60
C SER A 178 14.66 -9.46 -4.98
N GLY A 179 15.38 -10.42 -5.59
CA GLY A 179 16.75 -10.24 -6.07
C GLY A 179 17.70 -9.72 -4.98
N PRO A 180 18.42 -8.60 -5.19
CA PRO A 180 19.36 -8.06 -4.20
C PRO A 180 18.67 -7.56 -2.91
N TYR A 181 17.35 -7.39 -2.92
CA TYR A 181 16.57 -6.94 -1.78
C TYR A 181 16.00 -8.08 -0.93
N ARG A 182 16.38 -9.33 -1.21
CA ARG A 182 16.03 -10.52 -0.41
C ARG A 182 16.29 -10.38 1.11
N PRO A 183 17.28 -9.60 1.60
CA PRO A 183 17.42 -9.34 3.03
C PRO A 183 16.18 -8.75 3.71
N TYR A 184 15.32 -8.03 2.97
CA TYR A 184 14.03 -7.57 3.49
C TYR A 184 13.10 -8.74 3.83
N ASP A 185 12.99 -9.73 2.94
CA ASP A 185 12.11 -10.88 3.18
C ASP A 185 12.66 -11.76 4.30
N GLN A 186 13.99 -11.91 4.40
CA GLN A 186 14.63 -12.57 5.55
C GLN A 186 14.35 -11.82 6.86
N PHE A 187 14.33 -10.49 6.82
CA PHE A 187 13.99 -9.66 7.95
C PHE A 187 12.52 -9.81 8.38
N VAL A 188 11.59 -9.90 7.42
CA VAL A 188 10.19 -10.26 7.68
C VAL A 188 10.09 -11.63 8.35
N GLU A 189 10.70 -12.65 7.76
CA GLU A 189 10.68 -14.04 8.27
C GLU A 189 11.23 -14.15 9.69
N ARG A 190 12.34 -13.47 9.98
CA ARG A 190 12.97 -13.48 11.30
C ARG A 190 12.06 -12.90 12.38
N ASN A 191 11.30 -11.85 12.06
CA ASN A 191 10.52 -11.11 13.04
C ASN A 191 9.06 -11.58 13.15
N PHE A 192 8.54 -12.25 12.13
CA PHE A 192 7.15 -12.69 12.10
C PHE A 192 6.74 -13.55 13.30
N PRO A 193 7.50 -14.58 13.74
CA PRO A 193 7.09 -15.40 14.89
C PRO A 193 6.89 -14.60 16.18
N GLY A 194 7.77 -13.64 16.47
CA GLY A 194 7.67 -12.77 17.65
C GLY A 194 6.42 -11.88 17.61
N SER A 195 6.00 -11.47 16.41
CA SER A 195 4.82 -10.62 16.23
C SER A 195 3.52 -11.32 16.63
N LEU A 196 3.47 -12.66 16.58
CA LEU A 196 2.26 -13.45 16.85
C LEU A 196 1.83 -13.39 18.32
N ALA A 197 2.75 -13.09 19.24
CA ALA A 197 2.46 -12.92 20.66
C ALA A 197 1.43 -11.81 20.94
N TYR A 198 1.23 -10.90 19.98
CA TYR A 198 0.37 -9.72 20.12
C TYR A 198 -0.96 -9.82 19.36
N LEU A 199 -1.27 -10.95 18.73
CA LEU A 199 -2.49 -11.14 17.92
C LEU A 199 -3.81 -10.94 18.69
N ASN A 200 -3.78 -11.09 20.02
CA ASN A 200 -4.92 -10.89 20.91
C ASN A 200 -4.68 -9.79 21.94
N SER A 201 -3.66 -8.95 21.74
CA SER A 201 -3.27 -7.97 22.75
C SER A 201 -4.42 -7.02 23.08
N GLN A 202 -4.68 -6.84 24.37
CA GLN A 202 -5.65 -5.86 24.86
C GLN A 202 -5.00 -4.47 25.06
N ALA A 203 -3.69 -4.37 24.89
CA ALA A 203 -3.00 -3.08 24.91
C ALA A 203 -3.14 -2.40 23.55
N TYR A 204 -3.84 -1.26 23.50
CA TYR A 204 -4.06 -0.54 22.24
C TYR A 204 -2.74 -0.19 21.54
N ALA A 205 -1.67 0.08 22.28
CA ALA A 205 -0.38 0.48 21.71
C ALA A 205 0.20 -0.60 20.78
N ASP A 206 -0.09 -1.88 21.00
CA ASP A 206 0.40 -3.00 20.20
C ASP A 206 -0.28 -3.09 18.82
N TRP A 207 -1.38 -2.36 18.64
CA TRP A 207 -2.16 -2.24 17.41
C TRP A 207 -1.88 -0.95 16.66
N LEU A 208 -1.03 -0.06 17.18
CA LEU A 208 -0.60 1.13 16.44
C LEU A 208 0.19 0.67 15.20
N PHE A 209 -0.08 1.28 14.04
CA PHE A 209 0.52 0.97 12.74
C PHE A 209 -0.04 -0.23 11.95
N ASP A 210 -1.36 -0.42 11.97
CA ASP A 210 -2.11 -1.34 11.09
C ASP A 210 -1.42 -2.72 10.88
N ARG A 211 -1.30 -3.45 12.00
CA ARG A 211 -0.73 -4.81 12.05
C ARG A 211 -1.38 -5.74 11.02
N THR A 212 -2.69 -5.60 10.82
CA THR A 212 -3.45 -6.43 9.89
C THR A 212 -2.95 -6.28 8.46
N THR A 213 -2.76 -5.05 7.98
CA THR A 213 -2.23 -4.84 6.63
C THR A 213 -0.78 -5.35 6.50
N ALA A 214 0.04 -5.26 7.55
CA ALA A 214 1.39 -5.83 7.50
C ALA A 214 1.36 -7.33 7.16
N TYR A 215 0.50 -8.11 7.83
CA TYR A 215 0.34 -9.54 7.53
C TYR A 215 -0.22 -9.81 6.13
N TYR A 216 -1.18 -9.01 5.66
CA TYR A 216 -1.66 -9.14 4.28
C TYR A 216 -0.57 -8.84 3.23
N LYS A 217 0.27 -7.84 3.45
CA LYS A 217 1.39 -7.52 2.54
C LYS A 217 2.41 -8.67 2.51
N MET A 218 2.67 -9.31 3.65
CA MET A 218 3.51 -10.51 3.72
C MET A 218 2.90 -11.69 2.96
N TYR A 219 1.59 -11.94 3.12
CA TYR A 219 0.87 -12.95 2.35
C TYR A 219 0.91 -12.66 0.85
N VAL A 220 0.59 -11.44 0.42
CA VAL A 220 0.57 -11.07 -1.00
C VAL A 220 1.91 -11.33 -1.69
N ARG A 221 3.01 -11.01 -1.01
CA ARG A 221 4.35 -11.22 -1.57
C ARG A 221 4.81 -12.68 -1.56
N SER A 222 4.31 -13.51 -0.64
CA SER A 222 4.81 -14.88 -0.43
C SER A 222 3.87 -15.98 -0.91
N GLY A 223 2.56 -15.74 -0.90
CA GLY A 223 1.53 -16.77 -1.03
C GLY A 223 1.46 -17.74 0.16
N GLU A 224 2.18 -17.47 1.25
CA GLU A 224 2.33 -18.43 2.35
C GLU A 224 1.17 -18.37 3.36
N ARG A 225 0.69 -19.56 3.73
CA ARG A 225 -0.44 -19.77 4.64
C ARG A 225 -0.30 -19.06 5.99
N LYS A 226 0.90 -19.09 6.60
CA LYS A 226 1.13 -18.56 7.95
C LYS A 226 0.78 -17.06 8.06
N PHE A 227 1.11 -16.29 7.01
CA PHE A 227 0.79 -14.86 6.97
C PHE A 227 -0.69 -14.62 6.76
N LEU A 228 -1.34 -15.44 5.91
CA LEU A 228 -2.79 -15.34 5.69
C LEU A 228 -3.56 -15.66 6.97
N GLU A 229 -3.19 -16.70 7.71
CA GLU A 229 -3.84 -17.05 8.99
C GLU A 229 -3.70 -15.93 10.02
N ALA A 230 -2.51 -15.33 10.17
CA ALA A 230 -2.30 -14.19 11.04
C ALA A 230 -3.12 -12.96 10.60
N ALA A 231 -3.22 -12.72 9.28
CA ALA A 231 -4.02 -11.62 8.72
C ALA A 231 -5.51 -11.81 8.96
N TYR A 232 -6.05 -13.03 8.81
CA TYR A 232 -7.44 -13.35 9.17
C TYR A 232 -7.69 -13.02 10.64
N HIS A 233 -6.89 -13.59 11.54
CA HIS A 233 -7.03 -13.37 12.98
C HIS A 233 -7.03 -11.88 13.31
N ALA A 234 -6.03 -11.13 12.83
CA ALA A 234 -5.89 -9.71 13.10
C ALA A 234 -7.04 -8.87 12.52
N ALA A 235 -7.54 -9.20 11.32
CA ALA A 235 -8.68 -8.52 10.72
C ALA A 235 -9.95 -8.72 11.56
N HIS A 236 -10.24 -9.95 11.99
CA HIS A 236 -11.40 -10.26 12.83
C HIS A 236 -11.26 -9.62 14.22
N PHE A 237 -10.07 -9.60 14.80
CA PHE A 237 -9.82 -8.90 16.07
C PHE A 237 -10.12 -7.40 15.96
N VAL A 238 -9.58 -6.73 14.94
CA VAL A 238 -9.82 -5.30 14.72
C VAL A 238 -11.31 -5.03 14.47
N ARG A 239 -11.98 -5.87 13.67
CA ARG A 239 -13.42 -5.77 13.42
C ARG A 239 -14.24 -5.84 14.70
N LEU A 240 -13.94 -6.81 15.57
CA LEU A 240 -14.62 -6.98 16.87
C LEU A 240 -14.36 -5.82 17.84
N HIS A 241 -13.22 -5.15 17.71
CA HIS A 241 -12.85 -3.97 18.48
C HIS A 241 -13.11 -2.66 17.74
N THR A 242 -14.08 -2.65 16.82
CA THR A 242 -14.52 -1.42 16.14
C THR A 242 -15.90 -1.04 16.65
N LYS A 243 -16.05 0.20 17.11
CA LYS A 243 -17.36 0.74 17.51
C LYS A 243 -18.25 0.83 16.26
N THR A 244 -19.44 0.25 16.29
CA THR A 244 -20.32 0.14 15.11
C THR A 244 -21.37 1.25 15.02
N ASP A 245 -21.63 1.97 16.12
CA ASP A 245 -22.71 2.94 16.22
C ASP A 245 -22.31 4.22 17.00
N GLY A 246 -23.23 5.19 17.00
CA GLY A 246 -23.06 6.47 17.68
C GLY A 246 -22.11 7.45 16.97
N PRO A 247 -21.80 8.59 17.61
CA PRO A 247 -21.04 9.68 16.99
C PRO A 247 -19.58 9.34 16.67
N ASP A 248 -19.05 8.29 17.31
CA ASP A 248 -17.69 7.77 17.12
C ASP A 248 -17.68 6.39 16.46
N ALA A 249 -18.75 6.00 15.75
CA ALA A 249 -18.73 4.77 14.96
C ALA A 249 -17.49 4.76 14.04
N GLY A 250 -16.72 3.67 14.06
CA GLY A 250 -15.49 3.47 13.30
C GLY A 250 -14.22 3.50 14.14
N ILE A 251 -14.27 3.99 15.38
CA ILE A 251 -13.09 4.02 16.26
C ILE A 251 -12.71 2.62 16.77
N PHE A 252 -11.41 2.46 17.03
CA PHE A 252 -10.89 1.28 17.74
C PHE A 252 -11.20 1.40 19.24
N THR A 253 -11.98 0.46 19.76
CA THR A 253 -12.57 0.54 21.11
C THR A 253 -11.52 0.52 22.22
N LEU A 254 -10.37 -0.12 22.01
CA LEU A 254 -9.29 -0.17 23.02
C LEU A 254 -8.54 1.17 23.18
N LYS A 255 -8.61 2.07 22.19
CA LYS A 255 -7.97 3.41 22.25
C LYS A 255 -8.97 4.52 22.53
N GLY A 256 -10.15 4.47 21.90
CA GLY A 256 -11.06 5.61 21.82
C GLY A 256 -10.89 6.43 20.54
N PRO A 257 -11.42 7.66 20.50
CA PRO A 257 -11.40 8.54 19.32
C PRO A 257 -9.98 8.97 18.92
N ASP A 258 -9.36 8.19 18.05
CA ASP A 258 -8.04 8.48 17.50
C ASP A 258 -7.95 7.88 16.09
N LEU A 259 -7.82 8.77 15.09
CA LEU A 259 -7.80 8.41 13.68
C LEU A 259 -6.63 7.46 13.34
N LYS A 260 -5.54 7.49 14.10
CA LYS A 260 -4.37 6.63 13.88
C LYS A 260 -4.64 5.14 14.10
N TYR A 261 -5.77 4.79 14.71
CA TYR A 261 -6.21 3.41 14.95
C TYR A 261 -7.39 2.98 14.06
N VAL A 262 -7.78 3.82 13.09
CA VAL A 262 -8.91 3.56 12.19
C VAL A 262 -8.38 3.01 10.87
N TYR A 263 -8.59 1.71 10.62
CA TYR A 263 -7.91 0.96 9.56
C TYR A 263 -8.86 0.39 8.49
N PRO A 264 -9.59 1.22 7.72
CA PRO A 264 -10.49 0.73 6.68
C PRO A 264 -9.74 -0.04 5.58
N ARG A 265 -8.45 0.25 5.35
CA ARG A 265 -7.57 -0.54 4.46
C ARG A 265 -7.58 -2.03 4.80
N ALA A 266 -7.38 -2.37 6.07
CA ALA A 266 -7.30 -3.75 6.52
C ALA A 266 -8.62 -4.51 6.25
N MET A 267 -9.74 -3.86 6.54
CA MET A 267 -11.08 -4.40 6.30
C MET A 267 -11.35 -4.58 4.81
N HIS A 268 -10.94 -3.59 4.00
CA HIS A 268 -11.08 -3.61 2.55
C HIS A 268 -10.26 -4.73 1.90
N ILE A 269 -8.98 -4.88 2.26
CA ILE A 269 -8.13 -5.98 1.76
C ILE A 269 -8.74 -7.33 2.14
N HIS A 270 -9.22 -7.49 3.38
CA HIS A 270 -9.91 -8.71 3.78
C HIS A 270 -11.12 -8.97 2.88
N TYR A 271 -12.00 -7.98 2.71
CA TYR A 271 -13.16 -8.12 1.84
C TYR A 271 -12.78 -8.56 0.41
N LEU A 272 -11.75 -7.95 -0.19
CA LEU A 272 -11.28 -8.32 -1.53
C LEU A 272 -10.74 -9.74 -1.62
N LEU A 273 -10.17 -10.28 -0.54
CA LEU A 273 -9.59 -11.63 -0.50
C LEU A 273 -10.58 -12.71 -0.05
N THR A 274 -11.74 -12.35 0.49
CA THR A 274 -12.66 -13.33 1.10
C THR A 274 -14.13 -13.17 0.67
N GLY A 275 -14.54 -11.95 0.32
CA GLY A 275 -15.93 -11.56 0.12
C GLY A 275 -16.74 -11.42 1.41
N ASP A 276 -16.10 -11.34 2.58
CA ASP A 276 -16.79 -11.20 3.86
C ASP A 276 -17.42 -9.80 3.99
N GLU A 277 -18.73 -9.71 3.76
CA GLU A 277 -19.50 -8.46 3.82
C GLU A 277 -19.42 -7.80 5.20
N ARG A 278 -19.14 -8.54 6.29
CA ARG A 278 -18.96 -7.93 7.62
C ARG A 278 -17.74 -7.01 7.64
N MET A 279 -16.68 -7.40 6.94
CA MET A 279 -15.48 -6.57 6.80
C MET A 279 -15.75 -5.36 5.93
N ARG A 280 -16.51 -5.53 4.84
CA ARG A 280 -16.94 -4.39 4.01
C ARG A 280 -17.72 -3.35 4.81
N GLU A 281 -18.71 -3.78 5.60
CA GLU A 281 -19.52 -2.86 6.39
C GLU A 281 -18.71 -2.19 7.50
N THR A 282 -17.85 -2.93 8.22
CA THR A 282 -16.93 -2.32 9.20
C THR A 282 -15.97 -1.32 8.54
N GLY A 283 -15.42 -1.66 7.37
CA GLY A 283 -14.54 -0.77 6.60
C GLY A 283 -15.22 0.52 6.18
N LYS A 284 -16.49 0.48 5.78
CA LYS A 284 -17.28 1.69 5.46
C LYS A 284 -17.51 2.57 6.70
N ILE A 285 -17.83 1.97 7.84
CA ILE A 285 -18.01 2.70 9.11
C ILE A 285 -16.70 3.41 9.50
N MET A 286 -15.57 2.70 9.43
CA MET A 286 -14.24 3.28 9.65
C MET A 286 -13.93 4.42 8.67
N ALA A 287 -14.19 4.22 7.38
CA ALA A 287 -13.94 5.24 6.36
C ALA A 287 -14.79 6.49 6.59
N GLN A 288 -16.05 6.33 7.01
CA GLN A 288 -16.93 7.45 7.34
C GLN A 288 -16.39 8.26 8.51
N TYR A 289 -15.82 7.60 9.53
CA TYR A 289 -15.12 8.30 10.61
C TYR A 289 -13.95 9.13 10.07
N CYS A 290 -13.12 8.56 9.19
CA CYS A 290 -12.02 9.30 8.56
C CYS A 290 -12.53 10.49 7.74
N LEU A 291 -13.59 10.33 6.95
CA LEU A 291 -14.16 11.40 6.14
C LEU A 291 -14.63 12.59 7.00
N LYS A 292 -15.28 12.30 8.14
CA LYS A 292 -15.80 13.29 9.08
C LYS A 292 -14.69 14.03 9.82
N ASN A 293 -13.64 13.32 10.24
CA ASN A 293 -12.63 13.84 11.18
C ASN A 293 -11.31 14.23 10.51
N GLN A 294 -11.20 14.11 9.18
CA GLN A 294 -10.01 14.52 8.46
C GLN A 294 -10.02 16.02 8.17
N HIS A 295 -9.09 16.74 8.80
CA HIS A 295 -8.82 18.16 8.59
C HIS A 295 -7.47 18.35 7.88
N PRO A 296 -7.46 18.51 6.54
CA PRO A 296 -6.22 18.47 5.78
C PRO A 296 -5.38 19.75 5.87
N VAL A 297 -6.01 20.90 6.09
CA VAL A 297 -5.32 22.19 6.17
C VAL A 297 -4.75 22.38 7.58
N TYR A 298 -3.45 22.66 7.67
CA TYR A 298 -2.81 23.03 8.93
C TYR A 298 -3.30 24.41 9.39
N GLN A 299 -3.90 24.47 10.59
CA GLN A 299 -4.43 25.69 11.19
C GLN A 299 -3.89 25.81 12.62
N PRO A 300 -2.72 26.43 12.85
CA PRO A 300 -2.12 26.49 14.18
C PRO A 300 -3.01 27.21 15.20
N SER A 301 -3.80 28.19 14.75
CA SER A 301 -4.76 28.92 15.60
C SER A 301 -5.90 28.06 16.16
N SER A 302 -6.14 26.86 15.60
CA SER A 302 -7.14 25.91 16.11
C SER A 302 -6.56 24.82 17.00
N ILE A 303 -5.25 24.88 17.30
CA ILE A 303 -4.54 23.88 18.11
C ILE A 303 -4.21 24.47 19.47
N THR A 304 -4.75 23.88 20.52
CA THR A 304 -4.39 24.21 21.92
C THR A 304 -3.17 23.40 22.31
N PRO A 305 -2.09 23.97 22.88
CA PRO A 305 -0.89 23.24 23.34
C PRO A 305 -1.18 22.13 24.36
N SER A 306 -0.33 21.10 24.39
CA SER A 306 -0.43 20.05 25.41
C SER A 306 0.07 20.58 26.75
N PRO A 307 -0.58 20.26 27.88
CA PRO A 307 0.08 20.36 29.18
C PRO A 307 1.35 19.52 29.19
N LEU A 308 2.39 20.01 29.87
CA LEU A 308 3.62 19.25 30.09
C LEU A 308 3.31 17.96 30.88
N GLY A 309 3.94 16.85 30.48
CA GLY A 309 3.73 15.53 31.08
C GLY A 309 2.39 14.84 30.76
N ALA A 310 1.51 15.45 29.96
CA ALA A 310 0.28 14.82 29.49
C ALA A 310 0.47 14.16 28.11
N ASP A 311 -0.33 13.12 27.82
CA ASP A 311 -0.43 12.53 26.48
C ASP A 311 -0.81 13.63 25.48
N PRO A 312 0.08 13.97 24.53
CA PRO A 312 -0.18 15.03 23.58
C PRO A 312 -1.30 14.67 22.59
N GLU A 313 -1.88 13.49 22.61
CA GLU A 313 -2.88 13.10 21.61
C GLU A 313 -4.27 12.92 22.20
N ARG A 314 -4.42 13.03 23.52
CA ARG A 314 -5.70 12.70 24.17
C ARG A 314 -6.67 13.88 24.14
N GLY A 315 -7.75 13.74 23.38
CA GLY A 315 -8.94 14.60 23.47
C GLY A 315 -8.77 16.03 22.94
N ARG A 316 -7.83 16.28 22.02
CA ARG A 316 -7.66 17.60 21.38
C ARG A 316 -7.77 17.50 19.85
N ASN A 317 -7.84 18.65 19.20
CA ASN A 317 -7.69 18.76 17.75
C ASN A 317 -6.20 18.69 17.41
N PHE A 318 -5.85 17.86 16.42
CA PHE A 318 -4.47 17.66 16.00
C PHE A 318 -4.30 17.77 14.50
N TRP A 319 -3.14 18.29 14.12
CA TRP A 319 -2.62 18.16 12.77
C TRP A 319 -1.18 17.68 12.89
N THR A 320 -0.91 16.45 12.48
CA THR A 320 0.45 15.93 12.29
C THR A 320 0.48 15.11 11.01
N LEU A 321 1.66 14.95 10.40
CA LEU A 321 1.82 14.17 9.17
C LEU A 321 1.33 12.72 9.32
N ARG A 322 1.43 12.16 10.52
CA ARG A 322 0.86 10.84 10.84
C ARG A 322 -0.67 10.83 10.77
N HIS A 323 -1.36 11.82 11.34
CA HIS A 323 -2.81 11.93 11.20
C HIS A 323 -3.21 12.14 9.73
N GLN A 324 -2.47 12.98 9.02
CA GLN A 324 -2.69 13.22 7.59
C GLN A 324 -2.52 11.94 6.75
N GLY A 325 -1.57 11.09 7.10
CA GLY A 325 -1.34 9.79 6.48
C GLY A 325 -2.55 8.86 6.66
N TYR A 326 -2.90 8.53 7.91
CA TYR A 326 -4.06 7.63 8.15
C TYR A 326 -5.38 8.21 7.64
N GLY A 327 -5.56 9.53 7.72
CA GLY A 327 -6.77 10.19 7.27
C GLY A 327 -6.94 10.05 5.76
N LEU A 328 -5.92 10.42 4.99
CA LEU A 328 -5.93 10.25 3.53
C LEU A 328 -6.10 8.78 3.15
N LEU A 329 -5.40 7.87 3.82
CA LEU A 329 -5.52 6.43 3.57
C LEU A 329 -6.96 5.94 3.80
N GLY A 330 -7.59 6.40 4.88
CA GLY A 330 -8.96 6.06 5.20
C GLY A 330 -9.97 6.59 4.18
N ILE A 331 -9.74 7.81 3.70
CA ILE A 331 -10.56 8.42 2.64
C ILE A 331 -10.41 7.66 1.31
N LEU A 332 -9.18 7.29 0.93
CA LEU A 332 -8.92 6.56 -0.31
C LEU A 332 -9.63 5.21 -0.33
N HIS A 333 -9.54 4.44 0.75
CA HIS A 333 -10.27 3.18 0.84
C HIS A 333 -11.79 3.37 1.01
N GLY A 334 -12.24 4.49 1.58
CA GLY A 334 -13.65 4.88 1.54
C GLY A 334 -14.17 5.05 0.11
N TRP A 335 -13.41 5.74 -0.74
CA TRP A 335 -13.71 5.84 -2.18
C TRP A 335 -13.72 4.47 -2.84
N GLU A 336 -12.70 3.64 -2.61
CA GLU A 336 -12.61 2.31 -3.21
C GLU A 336 -13.70 1.35 -2.73
N LEU A 337 -14.18 1.44 -1.49
CA LEU A 337 -15.25 0.57 -0.96
C LEU A 337 -16.65 0.98 -1.44
N THR A 338 -16.88 2.29 -1.63
CA THR A 338 -18.23 2.85 -1.77
C THR A 338 -18.53 3.43 -3.15
N GLY A 339 -17.52 3.97 -3.84
CA GLY A 339 -17.73 4.81 -5.01
C GLY A 339 -18.38 6.17 -4.71
N ASP A 340 -18.50 6.56 -3.44
CA ASP A 340 -19.08 7.85 -3.06
C ASP A 340 -18.09 8.99 -3.35
N ARG A 341 -18.55 9.93 -4.17
CA ARG A 341 -17.79 11.11 -4.62
C ARG A 341 -17.32 12.01 -3.48
N ALA A 342 -17.96 11.98 -2.31
CA ALA A 342 -17.51 12.74 -1.15
C ALA A 342 -16.07 12.35 -0.74
N TYR A 343 -15.74 11.05 -0.76
CA TYR A 343 -14.39 10.57 -0.50
C TYR A 343 -13.41 11.03 -1.56
N TRP A 344 -13.79 10.94 -2.84
CA TRP A 344 -12.94 11.40 -3.94
C TRP A 344 -12.63 12.90 -3.85
N ALA A 345 -13.64 13.72 -3.55
CA ALA A 345 -13.47 15.15 -3.34
C ALA A 345 -12.55 15.44 -2.15
N LYS A 346 -12.76 14.76 -1.02
CA LYS A 346 -11.92 14.92 0.17
C LYS A 346 -10.46 14.48 -0.06
N ALA A 347 -10.23 13.41 -0.84
CA ALA A 347 -8.88 12.97 -1.19
C ALA A 347 -8.13 14.05 -1.99
N ARG A 348 -8.81 14.68 -2.96
CA ARG A 348 -8.26 15.83 -3.72
C ARG A 348 -7.97 17.01 -2.80
N GLU A 349 -8.91 17.38 -1.92
CA GLU A 349 -8.73 18.44 -0.92
C GLU A 349 -7.49 18.20 -0.04
N CYS A 350 -7.28 16.96 0.41
CA CYS A 350 -6.09 16.58 1.18
C CYS A 350 -4.81 16.83 0.40
N VAL A 351 -4.70 16.29 -0.82
CA VAL A 351 -3.51 16.45 -1.67
C VAL A 351 -3.28 17.91 -2.04
N ASP A 352 -4.33 18.67 -2.33
CA ASP A 352 -4.26 20.11 -2.58
C ASP A 352 -3.69 20.86 -1.36
N ALA A 353 -4.15 20.53 -0.16
CA ALA A 353 -3.67 21.13 1.08
C ALA A 353 -2.18 20.80 1.34
N TYR A 354 -1.78 19.55 1.17
CA TYR A 354 -0.38 19.12 1.40
C TYR A 354 0.57 19.75 0.36
N TYR A 355 0.14 19.79 -0.90
CA TYR A 355 0.91 20.43 -1.97
C TYR A 355 1.06 21.94 -1.73
N LYS A 356 -0.02 22.61 -1.33
CA LYS A 356 0.01 24.03 -0.95
C LYS A 356 0.93 24.25 0.24
N HIS A 357 0.82 23.44 1.29
CA HIS A 357 1.64 23.52 2.49
C HIS A 357 3.14 23.48 2.14
N GLN A 358 3.59 22.51 1.34
CA GLN A 358 5.00 22.37 0.99
C GLN A 358 5.53 23.54 0.13
N ARG A 359 4.66 24.22 -0.63
CA ARG A 359 5.01 25.34 -1.52
C ARG A 359 4.85 26.71 -0.89
N GLN A 360 3.94 26.83 0.05
CA GLN A 360 3.62 28.04 0.80
C GLN A 360 3.56 27.63 2.28
N PRO A 361 4.73 27.42 2.93
CA PRO A 361 4.76 27.01 4.32
C PRO A 361 3.95 27.99 5.19
N PRO A 362 3.15 27.48 6.13
CA PRO A 362 2.26 28.30 6.96
C PRO A 362 3.00 29.27 7.89
N ASP A 363 4.31 29.08 8.07
CA ASP A 363 5.20 29.96 8.83
C ASP A 363 5.68 31.20 8.06
N GLY A 364 5.33 31.32 6.77
CA GLY A 364 5.71 32.45 5.91
C GLY A 364 7.16 32.43 5.40
N ARG A 365 7.98 31.43 5.76
CA ARG A 365 9.35 31.28 5.27
C ARG A 365 9.39 30.61 3.89
N PRO A 366 10.50 30.75 3.12
CA PRO A 366 10.63 30.09 1.82
C PRO A 366 10.41 28.56 1.89
N PRO A 367 9.79 27.95 0.86
CA PRO A 367 9.62 26.51 0.80
C PRO A 367 10.96 25.80 0.64
N ASP A 368 11.17 24.73 1.40
CA ASP A 368 12.41 23.94 1.40
C ASP A 368 12.17 22.45 1.09
N GLY A 369 10.92 22.06 0.86
CA GLY A 369 10.46 20.70 0.62
C GLY A 369 9.86 19.97 1.82
N SER A 370 9.83 20.57 3.01
CA SER A 370 9.15 20.01 4.19
C SER A 370 7.67 20.41 4.29
N LEU A 371 6.95 19.66 5.13
CA LEU A 371 5.65 20.07 5.66
C LEU A 371 5.86 20.39 7.14
N ARG A 372 5.71 21.67 7.49
CA ARG A 372 6.13 22.26 8.76
C ARG A 372 4.95 22.50 9.70
N GLN A 373 5.20 22.27 10.98
CA GLN A 373 4.28 22.56 12.06
C GLN A 373 5.02 23.21 13.21
N ASP A 374 4.34 24.05 13.99
CA ASP A 374 4.82 24.45 15.31
C ASP A 374 4.74 23.24 16.24
N TRP A 375 5.91 22.67 16.57
CA TRP A 375 6.00 21.47 17.39
C TRP A 375 5.57 21.73 18.82
N GLY A 376 5.79 22.96 19.32
CA GLY A 376 5.39 23.34 20.67
C GLY A 376 3.87 23.36 20.88
N LEU A 377 3.08 23.52 19.80
CA LEU A 377 1.62 23.35 19.87
C LEU A 377 1.21 21.88 19.92
N TYR A 378 2.00 21.00 19.32
CA TYR A 378 1.74 19.57 19.30
C TYR A 378 2.21 18.91 20.61
N ASP A 379 3.51 18.83 20.83
CA ASP A 379 4.14 18.20 21.99
C ASP A 379 5.36 18.98 22.48
N PRO A 380 5.18 19.92 23.43
CA PRO A 380 6.27 20.68 23.99
C PRO A 380 7.23 19.84 24.87
N ASN A 381 6.89 18.58 25.18
CA ASN A 381 7.80 17.67 25.90
C ASN A 381 8.91 17.11 25.00
N GLU A 382 8.68 17.08 23.67
CA GLU A 382 9.64 16.58 22.68
C GLU A 382 10.51 17.72 22.13
N ALA A 383 9.89 18.82 21.73
CA ALA A 383 10.57 20.00 21.19
C ALA A 383 9.63 21.23 21.17
N THR A 384 10.21 22.42 21.06
CA THR A 384 9.48 23.70 21.04
C THR A 384 9.69 24.51 19.75
N PHE A 385 10.14 23.84 18.69
CA PHE A 385 10.46 24.47 17.40
C PHE A 385 9.22 25.05 16.71
N LYS A 386 9.32 26.29 16.23
CA LYS A 386 8.22 26.99 15.53
C LYS A 386 7.97 26.50 14.10
N GLY A 387 8.96 25.87 13.48
CA GLY A 387 8.82 25.20 12.20
C GLY A 387 9.60 23.90 12.21
N ALA A 388 8.89 22.82 12.47
CA ALA A 388 9.47 21.49 12.52
C ALA A 388 8.66 20.49 11.73
N THR A 389 9.31 19.37 11.43
CA THR A 389 8.70 18.23 10.79
C THR A 389 9.31 16.96 11.35
N SER A 390 8.77 15.80 10.97
CA SER A 390 9.29 14.52 11.42
C SER A 390 9.40 13.54 10.28
N ALA A 391 10.58 12.93 10.16
CA ALA A 391 10.89 12.09 9.02
C ALA A 391 10.02 10.83 8.99
N TRP A 392 9.88 10.16 10.14
CA TRP A 392 9.05 8.94 10.23
C TRP A 392 7.56 9.26 10.05
N MET A 393 7.07 10.39 10.57
CA MET A 393 5.66 10.77 10.35
C MET A 393 5.39 11.10 8.88
N MET A 394 6.38 11.67 8.17
CA MET A 394 6.25 11.90 6.75
C MET A 394 6.20 10.60 5.96
N ALA A 395 6.97 9.57 6.34
CA ALA A 395 6.90 8.25 5.69
C ALA A 395 5.48 7.65 5.73
N LEU A 396 4.74 7.87 6.82
CA LEU A 396 3.32 7.47 6.93
C LEU A 396 2.40 8.23 5.98
N LEU A 397 2.73 9.47 5.62
CA LEU A 397 2.00 10.24 4.61
C LEU A 397 2.41 9.88 3.18
N LEU A 398 3.65 9.45 2.97
CA LEU A 398 4.13 9.03 1.64
C LEU A 398 3.39 7.79 1.11
N ASP A 399 3.04 6.81 1.97
CA ASP A 399 2.26 5.61 1.60
C ASP A 399 0.91 5.95 0.93
N PRO A 400 -0.01 6.71 1.58
CA PRO A 400 -1.27 7.10 0.95
C PRO A 400 -1.10 8.13 -0.18
N LEU A 401 -0.06 8.96 -0.18
CA LEU A 401 0.24 9.80 -1.35
C LEU A 401 0.59 8.93 -2.57
N PHE A 402 1.37 7.87 -2.38
CA PHE A 402 1.67 6.91 -3.43
C PHE A 402 0.41 6.17 -3.90
N HIS A 403 -0.47 5.73 -2.98
CA HIS A 403 -1.76 5.14 -3.34
C HIS A 403 -2.68 6.12 -4.09
N TYR A 404 -2.72 7.39 -3.67
CA TYR A 404 -3.42 8.42 -4.43
C TYR A 404 -2.85 8.56 -5.84
N TRP A 405 -1.53 8.52 -6.01
CA TRP A 405 -0.87 8.59 -7.31
C TRP A 405 -1.19 7.36 -8.19
N THR A 406 -1.26 6.14 -7.64
CA THR A 406 -1.63 4.96 -8.44
C THR A 406 -3.08 5.04 -8.95
N LEU A 407 -3.96 5.73 -8.22
CA LEU A 407 -5.34 5.96 -8.62
C LEU A 407 -5.53 7.15 -9.58
N THR A 408 -4.62 8.14 -9.59
CA THR A 408 -4.86 9.43 -10.26
C THR A 408 -3.84 9.78 -11.33
N GLY A 409 -2.60 9.29 -11.20
CA GLY A 409 -1.46 9.77 -11.96
C GLY A 409 -1.07 11.23 -11.64
N ASP A 410 -1.56 11.82 -10.54
CA ASP A 410 -1.35 13.23 -10.22
C ASP A 410 0.15 13.58 -10.09
N HIS A 411 0.63 14.40 -11.02
CA HIS A 411 2.04 14.78 -11.13
C HIS A 411 2.59 15.53 -9.91
N ARG A 412 1.70 16.09 -9.07
CA ARG A 412 2.08 16.78 -7.83
C ARG A 412 2.64 15.82 -6.78
N VAL A 413 2.21 14.57 -6.77
CA VAL A 413 2.74 13.57 -5.83
C VAL A 413 4.24 13.34 -6.06
N PRO A 414 4.73 12.96 -7.26
CA PRO A 414 6.16 12.88 -7.54
C PRO A 414 6.94 14.13 -7.12
N GLU A 415 6.41 15.33 -7.40
CA GLU A 415 7.05 16.60 -7.00
C GLU A 415 7.19 16.70 -5.48
N MET A 416 6.13 16.39 -4.72
CA MET A 416 6.17 16.43 -3.26
C MET A 416 7.19 15.46 -2.69
N VAL A 417 7.24 14.23 -3.21
CA VAL A 417 8.18 13.21 -2.75
C VAL A 417 9.63 13.61 -3.04
N ILE A 418 9.92 14.10 -4.24
CA ILE A 418 11.28 14.52 -4.61
C ILE A 418 11.75 15.69 -3.74
N LYS A 419 10.90 16.71 -3.55
CA LYS A 419 11.21 17.85 -2.67
C LYS A 419 11.45 17.41 -1.23
N TRP A 420 10.65 16.46 -0.73
CA TRP A 420 10.84 15.89 0.58
C TRP A 420 12.18 15.12 0.69
N CYS A 421 12.55 14.32 -0.29
CA CYS A 421 13.84 13.60 -0.29
C CYS A 421 15.03 14.57 -0.33
N ASP A 422 14.95 15.64 -1.13
CA ASP A 422 15.96 16.70 -1.18
C ASP A 422 16.10 17.43 0.18
N PHE A 423 14.97 17.70 0.84
CA PHE A 423 14.95 18.25 2.21
C PHE A 423 15.61 17.29 3.21
N LEU A 424 15.18 16.03 3.22
CA LEU A 424 15.62 15.03 4.17
C LEU A 424 17.14 14.79 4.04
N ASP A 425 17.65 14.63 2.83
CA ASP A 425 19.08 14.46 2.56
C ASP A 425 19.93 15.63 3.05
N ARG A 426 19.45 16.86 2.83
CA ARG A 426 20.18 18.09 3.15
C ARG A 426 20.27 18.37 4.65
N GLN A 427 19.20 18.12 5.41
CA GLN A 427 19.12 18.58 6.81
C GLN A 427 18.40 17.64 7.78
N GLY A 428 17.68 16.63 7.28
CA GLY A 428 16.92 15.72 8.14
C GLY A 428 17.69 14.47 8.59
N MET A 429 18.87 14.22 8.01
CA MET A 429 19.77 13.13 8.39
C MET A 429 20.86 13.60 9.35
N VAL A 430 21.27 12.74 10.28
CA VAL A 430 22.49 13.00 11.06
C VAL A 430 23.73 13.01 10.14
N PRO A 431 24.85 13.67 10.52
CA PRO A 431 26.00 13.86 9.62
C PRO A 431 26.59 12.59 9.02
N ASP A 432 26.62 11.48 9.76
CA ASP A 432 27.14 10.19 9.28
C ASP A 432 26.13 9.41 8.40
N GLY A 433 24.90 9.92 8.27
CA GLY A 433 23.82 9.34 7.49
C GLY A 433 23.24 8.03 8.04
N SER A 434 23.53 7.66 9.28
CA SER A 434 23.10 6.40 9.89
C SER A 434 21.61 6.36 10.27
N LYS A 435 21.00 7.53 10.48
CA LYS A 435 19.59 7.71 10.89
C LYS A 435 19.09 9.13 10.60
N ALA A 436 17.78 9.32 10.68
CA ALA A 436 17.15 10.63 10.62
C ALA A 436 17.03 11.25 12.03
N TYR A 437 16.88 12.57 12.10
CA TYR A 437 16.38 13.23 13.31
C TYR A 437 14.91 12.90 13.54
N TYR A 438 14.49 12.85 14.80
CA TYR A 438 13.09 12.61 15.18
C TYR A 438 12.24 13.84 14.90
N VAL A 439 12.64 14.97 15.47
CA VAL A 439 12.09 16.30 15.19
C VAL A 439 13.15 17.11 14.45
N ILE A 440 12.88 17.41 13.19
CA ILE A 440 13.76 18.20 12.34
C ILE A 440 13.38 19.67 12.52
N ASN A 441 14.26 20.48 13.10
CA ASN A 441 14.10 21.93 13.08
C ASN A 441 14.40 22.42 11.66
N CYS A 442 13.36 22.83 10.94
CA CYS A 442 13.48 23.22 9.52
C CYS A 442 14.24 24.54 9.35
N PHE A 443 14.49 25.26 10.45
CA PHE A 443 15.12 26.57 10.45
C PHE A 443 16.61 26.53 10.81
N ALA A 444 17.06 25.44 11.44
CA ALA A 444 18.42 25.29 11.97
C ALA A 444 19.52 25.45 10.91
N ALA A 445 19.26 25.03 9.66
CA ALA A 445 20.23 25.17 8.57
C ALA A 445 20.35 26.62 8.03
N LEU A 446 19.38 27.49 8.32
CA LEU A 446 19.28 28.84 7.76
C LEU A 446 19.59 29.94 8.77
N ASP A 447 19.49 29.64 10.07
CA ASP A 447 19.78 30.58 11.14
C ASP A 447 20.61 29.88 12.24
N PRO A 448 21.90 30.24 12.41
CA PRO A 448 22.77 29.68 13.43
C PRO A 448 22.30 29.88 14.88
N LYS A 449 21.31 30.77 15.12
CA LYS A 449 20.72 31.00 16.45
C LYS A 449 19.62 29.99 16.78
N GLU A 450 19.09 29.29 15.79
CA GLU A 450 18.07 28.26 15.98
C GLU A 450 18.69 27.02 16.63
N GLN A 451 17.90 26.33 17.46
CA GLN A 451 18.33 25.08 18.08
C GLN A 451 18.50 23.98 17.01
N PRO A 452 19.49 23.08 17.15
CA PRO A 452 19.64 21.95 16.23
C PRO A 452 18.42 21.01 16.32
N SER A 453 18.24 20.22 15.27
CA SER A 453 17.25 19.13 15.25
C SER A 453 17.43 18.17 16.42
N ALA A 454 16.32 17.64 16.95
CA ALA A 454 16.31 16.75 18.10
C ALA A 454 16.37 15.28 17.68
N LEU A 455 17.24 14.52 18.34
CA LEU A 455 17.21 13.06 18.28
C LEU A 455 16.14 12.54 19.24
N GLY A 456 15.33 11.60 18.74
CA GLY A 456 14.40 10.85 19.56
C GLY A 456 15.02 9.53 20.03
N PRO A 457 14.32 8.80 20.91
CA PRO A 457 14.71 7.44 21.24
C PRO A 457 14.61 6.54 20.01
N ASP A 458 15.51 5.55 19.92
CA ASP A 458 15.44 4.43 18.98
C ASP A 458 15.31 4.83 17.49
N MET A 459 15.89 5.96 17.07
CA MET A 459 15.78 6.44 15.69
C MET A 459 16.39 5.48 14.66
N GLU A 460 17.29 4.59 15.06
CA GLU A 460 17.75 3.48 14.21
C GLU A 460 16.59 2.57 13.78
N MET A 461 15.56 2.41 14.62
CA MET A 461 14.42 1.55 14.35
C MET A 461 13.52 2.08 13.23
N HIS A 462 13.67 3.35 12.89
CA HIS A 462 12.99 4.01 11.76
C HIS A 462 13.80 3.97 10.46
N ASN A 463 14.95 3.29 10.43
CA ASN A 463 15.80 3.22 9.23
C ASN A 463 15.09 2.54 8.05
N LEU A 464 14.12 1.66 8.29
CA LEU A 464 13.36 1.03 7.23
C LEU A 464 12.42 2.02 6.54
N GLU A 465 11.73 2.88 7.30
CA GLU A 465 10.92 3.98 6.78
C GLU A 465 11.76 4.97 5.97
N MET A 466 12.99 5.24 6.43
CA MET A 466 13.92 6.12 5.72
C MET A 466 14.40 5.48 4.42
N ALA A 467 14.75 4.19 4.44
CA ALA A 467 15.07 3.44 3.23
C ALA A 467 13.89 3.44 2.24
N TYR A 468 12.66 3.22 2.72
CA TYR A 468 11.45 3.33 1.91
C TYR A 468 11.30 4.72 1.28
N THR A 469 11.52 5.78 2.06
CA THR A 469 11.42 7.17 1.58
C THR A 469 12.37 7.44 0.41
N PHE A 470 13.65 7.08 0.55
CA PHE A 470 14.62 7.26 -0.53
C PHE A 470 14.41 6.31 -1.70
N ALA A 471 13.89 5.09 -1.48
CA ALA A 471 13.47 4.20 -2.55
C ALA A 471 12.35 4.83 -3.39
N LEU A 472 11.34 5.43 -2.75
CA LEU A 472 10.26 6.13 -3.44
C LEU A 472 10.76 7.36 -4.19
N GLY A 473 11.68 8.12 -3.61
CA GLY A 473 12.39 9.20 -4.30
C GLY A 473 13.13 8.72 -5.55
N ALA A 474 13.87 7.60 -5.44
CA ALA A 474 14.57 6.97 -6.56
C ALA A 474 13.62 6.46 -7.65
N TYR A 475 12.42 6.01 -7.28
CA TYR A 475 11.37 5.63 -8.22
C TYR A 475 10.85 6.82 -9.03
N PHE A 476 10.64 7.97 -8.38
CA PHE A 476 10.06 9.15 -9.03
C PHE A 476 11.06 10.05 -9.77
N THR A 477 12.31 10.13 -9.32
CA THR A 477 13.30 11.02 -9.94
C THR A 477 13.79 10.49 -11.29
N ASP A 478 13.88 11.37 -12.28
CA ASP A 478 14.57 11.13 -13.55
C ASP A 478 15.93 11.85 -13.62
N ASP A 479 16.22 12.72 -12.66
CA ASP A 479 17.51 13.37 -12.50
C ASP A 479 18.57 12.33 -12.04
N PRO A 480 19.61 12.05 -12.85
CA PRO A 480 20.66 11.08 -12.50
C PRO A 480 21.42 11.43 -11.22
N LYS A 481 21.58 12.73 -10.91
CA LYS A 481 22.28 13.19 -9.71
C LYS A 481 21.45 12.88 -8.47
N ARG A 482 20.16 13.24 -8.47
CA ARG A 482 19.22 12.87 -7.40
C ARG A 482 19.13 11.36 -7.23
N LEU A 483 19.01 10.62 -8.33
CA LEU A 483 18.98 9.16 -8.30
C LEU A 483 20.21 8.58 -7.59
N SER A 484 21.40 9.08 -7.91
CA SER A 484 22.64 8.66 -7.26
C SER A 484 22.64 8.97 -5.76
N ILE A 485 22.16 10.14 -5.36
CA ILE A 485 22.08 10.55 -3.94
C ILE A 485 21.10 9.66 -3.18
N TYR A 486 19.89 9.48 -3.71
CA TYR A 486 18.85 8.68 -3.05
C TYR A 486 19.26 7.21 -2.96
N ARG A 487 19.90 6.66 -4.01
CA ARG A 487 20.49 5.31 -3.95
C ARG A 487 21.55 5.20 -2.86
N LYS A 488 22.48 6.16 -2.78
CA LYS A 488 23.50 6.18 -1.71
C LYS A 488 22.86 6.16 -0.32
N ARG A 489 21.77 6.92 -0.09
CA ARG A 489 21.05 6.91 1.18
C ARG A 489 20.34 5.58 1.44
N PHE A 490 19.67 5.03 0.43
CA PHE A 490 19.06 3.70 0.51
C PHE A 490 20.10 2.64 0.88
N ASP A 491 21.24 2.59 0.17
CA ASP A 491 22.30 1.60 0.35
C ASP A 491 22.99 1.72 1.73
N LYS A 492 22.91 2.90 2.37
CA LYS A 492 23.36 3.09 3.75
C LYS A 492 22.33 2.60 4.77
N LEU A 493 21.05 2.95 4.59
CA LEU A 493 19.99 2.73 5.57
C LEU A 493 19.42 1.31 5.53
N PHE A 494 19.23 0.75 4.33
CA PHE A 494 18.60 -0.56 4.17
C PHE A 494 19.37 -1.68 4.88
N PRO A 495 20.70 -1.80 4.76
CA PRO A 495 21.46 -2.81 5.52
C PRO A 495 21.37 -2.61 7.03
N LEU A 496 21.30 -1.37 7.52
CA LEU A 496 21.14 -1.08 8.95
C LEU A 496 19.73 -1.47 9.44
N ALA A 497 18.72 -1.32 8.61
CA ALA A 497 17.34 -1.64 8.97
C ALA A 497 17.09 -3.15 9.07
N VAL A 498 17.57 -3.93 8.09
CA VAL A 498 17.28 -5.37 8.01
C VAL A 498 18.02 -6.23 9.04
N THR A 499 18.89 -5.64 9.87
CA THR A 499 19.58 -6.32 10.98
C THR A 499 18.85 -6.17 12.32
N LEU A 500 17.84 -5.30 12.40
CA LEU A 500 17.13 -5.01 13.64
C LEU A 500 16.25 -6.18 14.11
N ASP A 501 15.95 -6.22 15.40
CA ASP A 501 14.82 -6.97 15.97
C ASP A 501 13.67 -6.00 16.18
N VAL A 502 12.58 -6.18 15.42
CA VAL A 502 11.43 -5.28 15.44
C VAL A 502 10.28 -5.80 16.29
N ASN A 503 10.53 -6.71 17.23
CA ASN A 503 9.50 -7.17 18.18
C ASN A 503 9.47 -6.36 19.49
N ARG A 504 10.34 -5.36 19.66
CA ARG A 504 10.43 -4.53 20.87
C ARG A 504 10.60 -3.04 20.54
N PRO A 505 9.73 -2.14 21.06
CA PRO A 505 8.40 -2.45 21.62
C PRO A 505 7.48 -3.18 20.61
N PRO A 506 6.35 -3.77 21.03
CA PRO A 506 5.52 -4.61 20.17
C PRO A 506 5.00 -3.94 18.88
N ARG A 507 4.83 -2.62 18.92
CA ARG A 507 4.38 -1.78 17.79
C ARG A 507 5.43 -1.58 16.71
N THR A 508 6.70 -1.84 17.01
CA THR A 508 7.83 -1.67 16.09
C THR A 508 7.67 -2.58 14.86
N PHE A 509 7.14 -3.79 15.04
CA PHE A 509 6.86 -4.69 13.94
C PHE A 509 5.91 -4.04 12.92
N ASN A 510 4.88 -3.37 13.45
CA ASN A 510 3.85 -2.74 12.65
C ASN A 510 4.39 -1.53 11.90
N TRP A 511 5.15 -0.63 12.57
CA TRP A 511 5.75 0.53 11.88
C TRP A 511 6.67 0.09 10.76
N ALA A 512 7.38 -1.03 10.95
CA ALA A 512 8.39 -1.46 10.02
C ALA A 512 7.68 -1.95 8.76
N PHE A 513 6.68 -2.82 8.90
CA PHE A 513 6.13 -3.55 7.77
C PHE A 513 4.85 -2.97 7.18
N GLN A 514 4.24 -1.93 7.78
CA GLN A 514 2.99 -1.35 7.29
C GLN A 514 3.09 -0.88 5.83
N PHE A 515 4.18 -0.24 5.42
CA PHE A 515 4.34 0.32 4.06
C PHE A 515 5.66 -0.02 3.38
N SER A 516 6.68 -0.41 4.12
CA SER A 516 8.04 -0.61 3.59
C SER A 516 8.16 -1.70 2.52
N SER A 517 7.25 -2.69 2.48
CA SER A 517 7.25 -3.76 1.46
C SER A 517 7.39 -3.29 0.00
N GLN A 518 6.92 -2.08 -0.33
CA GLN A 518 7.01 -1.54 -1.69
C GLN A 518 8.40 -1.02 -2.05
N LEU A 519 9.33 -0.88 -1.09
CA LEU A 519 10.70 -0.44 -1.36
C LEU A 519 11.39 -1.31 -2.42
N ILE A 520 11.07 -2.61 -2.43
CA ILE A 520 11.64 -3.56 -3.39
C ILE A 520 11.14 -3.21 -4.80
N TYR A 521 9.84 -3.00 -4.94
CA TYR A 521 9.24 -2.58 -6.20
C TYR A 521 9.85 -1.26 -6.68
N PHE A 522 9.97 -0.27 -5.80
CA PHE A 522 10.54 1.03 -6.14
C PHE A 522 11.98 0.94 -6.62
N MET A 523 12.83 0.20 -5.92
CA MET A 523 14.24 0.11 -6.27
C MET A 523 14.50 -0.70 -7.54
N GLN A 524 13.68 -1.73 -7.81
CA GLN A 524 13.70 -2.47 -9.08
C GLN A 524 13.23 -1.62 -10.27
N HIS A 525 12.41 -0.60 -10.02
CA HIS A 525 11.86 0.28 -11.05
C HIS A 525 12.35 1.73 -10.92
N ALA A 526 13.50 1.95 -10.30
CA ALA A 526 14.02 3.29 -10.06
C ALA A 526 14.24 4.05 -11.39
N GLY A 527 13.79 5.31 -11.45
CA GLY A 527 13.79 6.12 -12.67
C GLY A 527 12.69 5.80 -13.69
N ALA A 528 11.76 4.89 -13.41
CA ALA A 528 10.75 4.45 -14.38
C ALA A 528 9.46 5.30 -14.41
N ALA A 529 9.18 6.14 -13.40
CA ALA A 529 7.86 6.76 -13.20
C ALA A 529 7.36 7.62 -14.38
N ARG A 530 8.23 8.40 -15.03
CA ARG A 530 7.83 9.32 -16.11
C ARG A 530 7.41 8.63 -17.41
N ARG A 531 7.94 7.42 -17.68
CA ARG A 531 7.49 6.58 -18.82
C ARG A 531 6.02 6.17 -18.66
N ARG A 532 5.52 6.14 -17.42
CA ARG A 532 4.17 5.69 -17.06
C ARG A 532 3.15 6.83 -17.07
N SER A 533 3.50 8.01 -16.54
CA SER A 533 2.61 9.18 -16.54
C SER A 533 2.33 9.73 -17.94
N ARG A 534 3.33 9.75 -18.85
CA ARG A 534 3.10 10.15 -20.25
C ARG A 534 2.13 9.22 -21.00
N ARG A 535 2.12 7.93 -20.63
CA ARG A 535 1.27 6.90 -21.24
C ARG A 535 -0.15 6.87 -20.63
N MET A 536 -0.29 7.15 -19.34
CA MET A 536 -1.60 7.31 -18.68
C MET A 536 -2.33 8.58 -19.16
N ALA A 537 -1.60 9.70 -19.32
CA ALA A 537 -2.17 10.94 -19.84
C ALA A 537 -2.58 10.83 -21.32
N SER A 538 -1.81 10.13 -22.16
CA SER A 538 -2.18 9.92 -23.57
C SER A 538 -3.44 9.05 -23.73
N GLU A 539 -3.63 8.04 -22.88
CA GLU A 539 -4.79 7.15 -22.95
C GLU A 539 -6.05 7.79 -22.35
N ALA A 540 -5.91 8.60 -21.30
CA ALA A 540 -7.02 9.43 -20.79
C ALA A 540 -7.50 10.45 -21.84
N HIS A 541 -6.60 10.96 -22.68
CA HIS A 541 -6.95 11.88 -23.76
C HIS A 541 -7.67 11.18 -24.92
N ILE A 542 -7.24 9.97 -25.30
CA ILE A 542 -7.88 9.14 -26.34
C ILE A 542 -9.30 8.70 -25.93
N LEU A 543 -9.55 8.46 -24.64
CA LEU A 543 -10.88 8.14 -24.14
C LEU A 543 -11.81 9.36 -24.02
N ASN A 544 -11.27 10.58 -23.97
CA ASN A 544 -12.06 11.82 -24.00
C ASN A 544 -12.39 12.30 -25.41
N SER A 545 -11.59 11.96 -26.44
CA SER A 545 -11.88 12.35 -27.83
C SER A 545 -12.85 11.39 -28.56
N GLY A 546 -13.19 10.24 -27.94
CA GLY A 546 -14.14 9.27 -28.49
C GLY A 546 -15.62 9.59 -28.24
N THR A 547 -15.94 10.62 -27.45
CA THR A 547 -17.33 11.03 -27.15
C THR A 547 -17.81 12.24 -27.94
N ASP A 548 -16.92 12.98 -28.61
CA ASP A 548 -17.28 14.21 -29.34
C ASP A 548 -17.53 14.00 -30.85
N SER A 549 -17.60 12.75 -31.33
CA SER A 549 -17.77 12.43 -32.76
C SER A 549 -19.08 11.70 -33.10
N LEU A 550 -20.07 11.69 -32.20
CA LEU A 550 -21.40 11.11 -32.45
C LEU A 550 -22.58 12.09 -32.35
N GLU A 551 -22.35 13.40 -32.25
CA GLU A 551 -23.43 14.43 -32.24
C GLU A 551 -23.33 15.45 -33.39
N ALA A 552 -22.76 15.07 -34.53
CA ALA A 552 -22.83 15.86 -35.77
C ALA A 552 -23.29 14.98 -36.93
N GLY A 553 -24.59 14.69 -36.96
CA GLY A 553 -25.22 13.84 -37.96
C GLY A 553 -26.70 13.66 -37.70
N GLY A 554 -27.43 14.77 -37.54
CA GLY A 554 -28.88 14.86 -37.44
C GLY A 554 -29.34 16.15 -38.06
#